data_AF-A0A955S5X2-F1
#
_entry.id   AF-A0A955S5X2-F1
#
_cell.length_a   1.000
_cell.length_b   1.000
_cell.length_c   1.000
_cell.angle_alpha   90.00
_cell.angle_beta   90.00
_cell.angle_gamma   90.00
#
_symmetry.space_group_name_H-M   'P 1'
#
loop_
_entity.id
_entity.type
_entity.pdbx_description
1 polymer ?
#
loop_
_entity_poly.entity_id
_entity_poly.type
_entity_poly.pdbx_seq_one_letter_code
_entity_poly.pdbx_strand_id
1 'polypeptide(L)'
;FMLGLGEEHDEVVEMMQDLLDAGCDILTIGQYLAPTQMRRHVPVKKFYTPQEFSFYKALGEQMGFKHVMSSPLVRSSYIAEEGYKECFKK
;
A
#
# COMPACT_ATOMS: atom_id res chain seq x y z
N PHE A 1 2.22 2.13 -1.95
CA PHE A 1 1.93 3.55 -1.65
C PHE A 1 1.55 3.71 -0.17
N MET A 2 1.25 4.93 0.29
CA MET A 2 0.79 5.20 1.65
C MET A 2 -0.62 5.78 1.63
N LEU A 3 -1.47 5.33 2.55
CA LEU A 3 -2.83 5.81 2.79
C LEU A 3 -2.86 6.87 3.90
N GLY A 4 -3.83 7.77 3.86
CA GLY A 4 -4.06 8.81 4.87
C GLY A 4 -3.53 10.19 4.50
N LEU A 5 -3.25 10.44 3.22
CA LEU A 5 -2.82 11.74 2.68
C LEU A 5 -4.01 12.58 2.18
N GLY A 6 -5.20 11.99 2.07
CA GLY A 6 -6.43 12.65 1.63
C GLY A 6 -6.98 12.09 0.33
N GLU A 7 -6.48 10.93 -0.08
CA GLU A 7 -6.97 10.14 -1.21
C GLU A 7 -8.38 9.62 -0.98
N GLU A 8 -9.18 9.60 -2.03
CA GLU A 8 -10.49 8.95 -2.09
C GLU A 8 -10.34 7.49 -2.53
N HIS A 9 -11.37 6.68 -2.25
CA HIS A 9 -11.34 5.24 -2.55
C HIS A 9 -11.07 4.97 -4.04
N ASP A 10 -11.79 5.65 -4.93
CA ASP A 10 -11.68 5.41 -6.37
C ASP A 10 -10.29 5.80 -6.91
N GLU A 11 -9.67 6.85 -6.37
CA GLU A 11 -8.30 7.26 -6.71
C GLU A 11 -7.28 6.19 -6.31
N VAL A 12 -7.49 5.52 -5.17
CA VAL A 12 -6.64 4.39 -4.74
C VAL A 12 -6.80 3.21 -5.70
N VAL A 13 -8.03 2.88 -6.11
CA VAL A 13 -8.26 1.77 -7.03
C VAL A 13 -7.69 2.06 -8.42
N GLU A 14 -7.86 3.28 -8.93
CA GLU A 14 -7.28 3.73 -10.19
C GLU A 14 -5.75 3.64 -10.17
N MET A 15 -5.09 4.18 -9.14
CA MET A 15 -3.65 4.08 -9.01
C MET A 15 -3.16 2.62 -8.82
N MET A 16 -3.95 1.74 -8.19
CA MET A 16 -3.62 0.32 -8.15
C MET A 16 -3.67 -0.31 -9.54
N GLN A 17 -4.62 0.08 -10.39
CA GLN A 17 -4.68 -0.39 -11.78
C GLN A 17 -3.50 0.13 -12.59
N ASP A 18 -3.15 1.42 -12.47
CA ASP A 18 -2.01 2.01 -13.16
C ASP A 18 -0.69 1.31 -12.82
N LEU A 19 -0.49 0.96 -11.54
CA LEU A 19 0.68 0.22 -11.09
C LEU A 19 0.73 -1.18 -11.72
N LEU A 20 -0.41 -1.87 -11.80
CA LEU A 20 -0.49 -3.18 -12.41
C LEU A 20 -0.20 -3.12 -13.91
N ASP A 21 -0.78 -2.14 -14.62
CA ASP A 21 -0.58 -1.92 -16.05
C ASP A 21 0.87 -1.55 -16.39
N ALA A 22 1.56 -0.89 -15.45
CA ALA A 22 3.00 -0.63 -15.53
C ALA A 22 3.88 -1.86 -15.26
N GLY A 23 3.29 -3.03 -14.97
CA GLY A 23 4.01 -4.28 -14.69
C GLY A 23 4.55 -4.39 -13.27
N CYS A 24 3.94 -3.72 -12.30
CA CYS A 24 4.34 -3.82 -10.90
C CYS A 24 3.94 -5.19 -10.31
N ASP A 25 4.92 -5.94 -9.81
CA ASP A 25 4.70 -7.28 -9.26
C ASP A 25 4.39 -7.29 -7.75
N ILE A 26 5.09 -6.44 -6.98
CA ILE A 26 5.02 -6.42 -5.50
C ILE A 26 4.43 -5.09 -5.05
N LEU A 27 3.32 -5.14 -4.33
CA LEU A 27 2.64 -3.97 -3.80
C LEU A 27 2.74 -3.89 -2.27
N THR A 28 3.19 -2.74 -1.75
CA THR A 28 3.15 -2.44 -0.31
C THR A 28 2.21 -1.28 -0.02
N ILE A 29 1.30 -1.44 0.93
CA ILE A 29 0.30 -0.45 1.35
C ILE A 29 0.47 -0.21 2.85
N GLY A 30 0.79 1.02 3.24
CA GLY A 30 1.02 1.39 4.64
C GLY A 30 0.32 2.68 5.04
N GLN A 31 0.21 2.95 6.34
CA GLN A 31 -0.32 4.20 6.85
C GLN A 31 0.74 5.31 6.74
N TYR A 32 0.35 6.44 6.16
CA TYR A 32 1.10 7.68 6.27
C TYR A 32 1.10 8.16 7.73
N LEU A 33 2.29 8.33 8.28
CA LEU A 33 2.52 8.90 9.60
C LEU A 33 3.36 10.16 9.40
N ALA A 34 2.80 11.31 9.73
CA ALA A 34 3.53 12.57 9.68
C ALA A 34 4.74 12.49 10.64
N PRO A 35 5.98 12.75 10.17
CA PRO A 35 7.16 12.61 11.02
C PRO A 35 7.18 13.56 12.22
N THR A 36 6.65 14.78 12.04
CA THR A 36 6.48 15.77 13.10
C THR A 36 5.21 16.57 12.90
N GLN A 37 4.71 17.21 13.97
CA GLN A 37 3.54 18.10 13.96
C GLN A 37 3.80 19.49 13.34
N MET A 38 4.99 19.71 12.76
CA MET A 38 5.35 20.98 12.15
C MET A 38 4.61 21.18 10.82
N ARG A 39 4.29 22.43 10.47
CA ARG A 39 3.58 22.81 9.22
C ARG A 39 4.26 22.38 7.91
N ARG A 40 5.50 21.88 7.97
CA ARG A 40 6.25 21.39 6.81
C ARG A 40 5.82 20.00 6.34
N HIS A 41 5.17 19.21 7.18
CA HIS A 41 4.66 17.89 6.81
C HIS A 41 3.16 17.97 6.58
N VAL A 42 2.68 17.25 5.58
CA VAL A 42 1.25 17.12 5.32
C VAL A 42 0.59 16.50 6.55
N PRO A 43 -0.53 17.05 7.06
CA PRO A 43 -1.23 16.43 8.17
C PRO A 43 -1.88 15.11 7.72
N VAL A 44 -1.91 14.12 8.60
CA VAL A 44 -2.64 12.87 8.35
C VAL A 44 -4.13 13.19 8.24
N LYS A 45 -4.74 12.84 7.10
CA LYS A 45 -6.17 13.09 6.82
C LYS A 45 -7.07 11.99 7.37
N LYS A 46 -6.59 10.74 7.34
CA LYS A 46 -7.32 9.57 7.80
C LYS A 46 -6.36 8.52 8.36
N PHE A 47 -6.76 7.91 9.47
CA PHE A 47 -6.16 6.68 9.98
C PHE A 47 -7.03 5.51 9.53
N TYR A 48 -6.48 4.66 8.67
CA TYR A 48 -7.19 3.50 8.16
C TYR A 48 -7.20 2.37 9.18
N THR A 49 -8.32 1.67 9.25
CA THR A 49 -8.50 0.50 10.11
C THR A 49 -7.80 -0.73 9.54
N PRO A 50 -7.41 -1.71 10.39
CA PRO A 50 -6.87 -2.99 9.90
C PRO A 50 -7.77 -3.69 8.88
N GLN A 51 -9.08 -3.53 9.00
CA GLN A 51 -10.07 -4.08 8.07
C GLN A 51 -9.99 -3.42 6.69
N GLU A 52 -9.80 -2.10 6.62
CA GLU A 52 -9.61 -1.40 5.34
C GLU A 52 -8.29 -1.79 4.67
N PHE A 53 -7.21 -1.96 5.44
CA PHE A 53 -5.96 -2.51 4.88
C PHE A 53 -6.17 -3.94 4.35
N SER A 54 -6.92 -4.76 5.07
CA SER A 54 -7.25 -6.13 4.64
C SER A 54 -8.08 -6.14 3.36
N PHE A 55 -9.00 -5.19 3.21
CA PHE A 55 -9.76 -4.98 1.98
C PHE A 55 -8.82 -4.65 0.80
N TYR A 56 -7.94 -3.67 0.93
CA TYR A 56 -7.01 -3.32 -0.16
C TYR A 56 -6.02 -4.43 -0.48
N LYS A 57 -5.64 -5.25 0.52
CA LYS A 57 -4.85 -6.45 0.30
C LYS A 57 -5.57 -7.41 -0.65
N ALA A 58 -6.79 -7.79 -0.29
CA ALA A 58 -7.61 -8.73 -1.05
C ALA A 58 -7.90 -8.19 -2.45
N LEU A 59 -8.17 -6.88 -2.57
CA LEU A 59 -8.38 -6.23 -3.86
C LEU A 59 -7.12 -6.33 -4.74
N GLY A 60 -5.94 -6.00 -4.22
CA GLY A 60 -4.70 -6.10 -4.99
C GLY A 60 -4.39 -7.53 -5.43
N GLU A 61 -4.62 -8.51 -4.55
CA GLU A 61 -4.48 -9.94 -4.89
C GLU A 61 -5.48 -10.35 -5.98
N GLN A 62 -6.72 -9.85 -5.94
CA GLN A 62 -7.73 -10.10 -6.97
C GLN A 62 -7.41 -9.43 -8.31
N MET A 63 -6.81 -8.24 -8.29
CA MET A 63 -6.40 -7.51 -9.50
C MET A 63 -5.26 -8.21 -10.23
N GLY A 64 -4.38 -8.91 -9.52
CA GLY A 64 -3.31 -9.74 -10.11
C GLY A 64 -1.89 -9.36 -9.70
N PHE A 65 -1.71 -8.54 -8.66
CA PHE A 65 -0.38 -8.35 -8.05
C PHE A 65 0.13 -9.70 -7.52
N LYS A 66 1.41 -10.02 -7.77
CA LYS A 66 2.01 -11.30 -7.35
C LYS A 66 2.17 -11.40 -5.83
N HIS A 67 2.38 -10.27 -5.16
CA HIS A 67 2.46 -10.20 -3.71
C HIS A 67 1.97 -8.86 -3.20
N VAL A 68 1.13 -8.87 -2.17
CA VAL A 68 0.57 -7.66 -1.56
C VAL A 68 0.77 -7.68 -0.04
N MET A 69 1.50 -6.68 0.45
CA MET A 69 1.61 -6.40 1.88
C MET A 69 0.81 -5.17 2.22
N SER A 70 -0.16 -5.30 3.11
CA SER A 70 -1.05 -4.20 3.48
C SER A 70 -1.35 -4.23 4.98
N SER A 71 -0.85 -3.23 5.70
CA SER A 71 -1.06 -3.08 7.15
C SER A 71 -0.53 -1.70 7.60
N PRO A 72 -1.04 -1.11 8.71
CA PRO A 72 -0.67 0.25 9.11
C PRO A 72 0.83 0.52 9.16
N LEU A 73 1.63 -0.44 9.62
CA LEU A 73 3.08 -0.28 9.81
C LEU A 73 3.93 -0.78 8.64
N VAL A 74 3.31 -1.29 7.57
CA VAL A 74 4.05 -1.72 6.38
C VAL A 74 4.81 -0.54 5.78
N ARG A 75 6.04 -0.81 5.37
CA ARG A 75 6.91 0.09 4.62
C ARG A 75 7.48 -0.68 3.44
N SER A 76 8.05 0.02 2.47
CA SER A 76 8.55 -0.60 1.23
C SER A 76 9.56 -1.72 1.46
N SER A 77 10.37 -1.63 2.52
CA SER A 77 11.37 -2.65 2.87
C SER A 77 10.90 -3.67 3.92
N TYR A 78 9.67 -3.58 4.40
CA TYR A 78 9.14 -4.51 5.39
C TYR A 78 9.03 -5.90 4.74
N ILE A 79 9.72 -6.91 5.30
CA ILE A 79 9.59 -8.32 4.85
C ILE A 79 9.82 -8.46 3.32
N ALA A 80 10.68 -7.59 2.77
CA ALA A 80 10.89 -7.50 1.32
C ALA A 80 11.60 -8.75 0.75
N GLU A 81 12.38 -9.46 1.57
CA GLU A 81 13.02 -10.70 1.15
C GLU A 81 11.99 -11.81 0.91
N GLU A 82 10.99 -11.93 1.79
CA GLU A 82 9.92 -12.91 1.62
C GLU A 82 9.07 -12.59 0.39
N GLY A 83 8.67 -11.32 0.20
CA GLY A 83 7.93 -10.92 -1.00
C GLY A 83 8.70 -11.20 -2.30
N TYR A 84 10.02 -10.97 -2.31
CA TYR A 84 10.86 -11.32 -3.46
C TYR A 84 10.92 -12.84 -3.69
N LYS A 85 11.08 -13.63 -2.62
CA LYS A 85 11.11 -15.10 -2.70
C LYS A 85 9.81 -15.64 -3.29
N GLU A 86 8.66 -15.17 -2.80
CA GLU A 86 7.34 -15.60 -3.27
C GLU A 86 7.08 -15.27 -4.74
N CYS A 87 7.54 -14.10 -5.21
CA CYS A 87 7.30 -13.67 -6.59
C CYS A 87 8.25 -14.27 -7.62
N PHE A 88 9.52 -14.49 -7.25
CA PHE A 88 10.60 -14.68 -8.23
C PHE A 88 11.51 -15.88 -7.98
N LYS A 89 11.48 -16.50 -6.78
CA LYS A 89 12.23 -17.73 -6.56
C LYS A 89 11.32 -18.94 -6.72
N LYS A 90 11.76 -19.87 -7.56
CA LYS A 90 11.28 -21.27 -7.57
C LYS A 90 11.88 -22.03 -6.41
#